data_AF-A0AA45WJR8-F1
#
_entry.id   AF-A0AA45WJR8-F1
#
_cell.length_a   1.000
_cell.length_b   1.000
_cell.length_c   1.000
_cell.angle_alpha   90.00
_cell.angle_beta   90.00
_cell.angle_gamma   90.00
#
_symmetry.space_group_name_H-M   'P 1'
#
loop_
_entity.id
_entity.type
_entity.pdbx_description
1 polymer ?
#
loop_
_entity_poly.entity_id
_entity_poly.type
_entity_poly.pdbx_seq_one_letter_code
_entity_poly.pdbx_strand_id
1 'polypeptide(L)'
;MRKIIFLLLVIFNFSIAKEVTIIGDSLSVGATKYLKSFIPDAYIDAKVGRKFQELGNIIPQLEKDGKLKDIVVLELGTNGDFEIEEALNYVDYLLNKGKKVILVNVKVPRWWQDIVNRKLYIINKLRPQTLLLDWYYISNTVCQMQNINCFREDGYHLTDEGSYIFSYYIYSAISVIRNGEN
;
A
#
# COMPACT_ATOMS: atom_id res chain seq x y z
N MET A 1 -49.35 31.62 -21.01
CA MET A 1 -48.10 31.22 -21.68
C MET A 1 -47.18 30.60 -20.64
N ARG A 2 -46.86 29.32 -20.82
CA ARG A 2 -45.97 28.50 -19.98
C ARG A 2 -44.51 28.91 -20.16
N LYS A 3 -43.74 29.06 -19.08
CA LYS A 3 -42.32 28.66 -19.03
C LYS A 3 -42.01 28.10 -17.64
N ILE A 4 -42.15 26.78 -17.56
CA ILE A 4 -41.63 25.95 -16.48
C ILE A 4 -40.10 26.01 -16.57
N ILE A 5 -39.45 26.47 -15.51
CA ILE A 5 -38.00 26.38 -15.35
C ILE A 5 -37.68 24.92 -15.07
N PHE A 6 -37.15 24.22 -16.07
CA PHE A 6 -36.56 22.90 -15.90
C PHE A 6 -35.20 23.11 -15.20
N LEU A 7 -35.16 22.87 -13.89
CA LEU A 7 -33.90 22.75 -13.16
C LEU A 7 -33.27 21.42 -13.60
N LEU A 8 -32.34 21.48 -14.55
CA LEU A 8 -31.46 20.36 -14.85
C LEU A 8 -30.59 20.12 -13.60
N LEU A 9 -31.00 19.15 -12.78
CA LEU A 9 -30.09 18.42 -11.90
C LEU A 9 -29.13 17.66 -12.81
N VAL A 10 -28.05 18.33 -13.24
CA VAL A 10 -26.84 17.62 -13.65
C VAL A 10 -26.30 17.00 -12.36
N ILE A 11 -26.68 15.74 -12.12
CA ILE A 11 -25.97 14.88 -11.19
C ILE A 11 -24.60 14.69 -11.83
N PHE A 12 -23.65 15.57 -11.51
CA PHE A 12 -22.25 15.22 -11.64
C PHE A 12 -22.07 14.04 -10.68
N ASN A 13 -22.01 12.83 -11.22
CA ASN A 13 -21.35 11.71 -10.55
C ASN A 13 -19.88 12.13 -10.40
N PHE A 14 -19.58 12.92 -9.37
CA PHE A 14 -18.24 12.96 -8.83
C PHE A 14 -18.00 11.55 -8.29
N SER A 15 -17.37 10.71 -9.10
CA SER A 15 -16.61 9.61 -8.52
C SER A 15 -15.63 10.27 -7.57
N ILE A 16 -15.85 10.12 -6.26
CA ILE A 16 -14.91 10.64 -5.26
C ILE A 16 -13.56 10.02 -5.62
N ALA A 17 -12.58 10.87 -5.91
CA ALA A 17 -11.24 10.40 -6.16
C ALA A 17 -10.80 9.58 -4.94
N LYS A 18 -10.57 8.28 -5.13
CA LYS A 18 -10.21 7.39 -4.02
C LYS A 18 -8.89 7.82 -3.43
N GLU A 19 -8.95 8.40 -2.24
CA GLU A 19 -7.78 8.85 -1.49
C GLU A 19 -7.01 7.62 -0.96
N VAL A 20 -5.72 7.82 -0.69
CA VAL A 20 -4.79 6.73 -0.34
C VAL A 20 -4.24 6.93 1.06
N THR A 21 -4.14 5.84 1.83
CA THR A 21 -3.33 5.74 3.04
C THR A 21 -2.23 4.72 2.81
N ILE A 22 -0.98 5.08 3.08
CA ILE A 22 0.15 4.14 3.08
C ILE A 22 0.61 3.98 4.52
N ILE A 23 0.51 2.75 5.04
CA ILE A 23 1.05 2.37 6.35
C ILE A 23 2.30 1.54 6.10
N GLY A 24 3.46 2.14 6.34
CA GLY A 24 4.75 1.57 5.92
C GLY A 24 5.79 1.50 7.03
N ASP A 25 6.88 0.77 6.77
CA ASP A 25 8.08 0.77 7.60
C ASP A 25 9.20 1.67 7.04
N SER A 26 10.45 1.34 7.36
CA SER A 26 11.65 2.03 6.85
C SER A 26 11.73 2.15 5.33
N LEU A 27 11.22 1.18 4.56
CA LEU A 27 11.24 1.27 3.09
C LEU A 27 10.35 2.43 2.62
N SER A 28 9.12 2.50 3.12
CA SER A 28 8.21 3.63 2.85
C SER A 28 8.74 4.97 3.37
N VAL A 29 9.47 4.99 4.50
CA VAL A 29 10.19 6.20 4.95
C VAL A 29 11.23 6.63 3.90
N GLY A 30 12.08 5.71 3.44
CA GLY A 30 13.08 5.99 2.42
C GLY A 30 12.48 6.44 1.08
N ALA A 31 11.31 5.89 0.73
CA ALA A 31 10.62 6.19 -0.52
C ALA A 31 9.68 7.40 -0.47
N THR A 32 9.51 8.05 0.68
CA THR A 32 8.48 9.09 0.90
C THR A 32 8.52 10.22 -0.13
N LYS A 33 9.71 10.66 -0.56
CA LYS A 33 9.88 11.69 -1.60
C LYS A 33 9.14 11.30 -2.88
N TYR A 34 9.35 10.08 -3.37
CA TYR A 34 8.77 9.61 -4.62
C TYR A 34 7.31 9.17 -4.46
N LEU A 35 6.94 8.57 -3.32
CA LEU A 35 5.53 8.28 -3.01
C LEU A 35 4.67 9.55 -3.05
N LYS A 36 5.11 10.65 -2.44
CA LYS A 36 4.40 11.94 -2.52
C LYS A 36 4.41 12.55 -3.92
N SER A 37 5.48 12.33 -4.69
CA SER A 37 5.55 12.82 -6.07
C SER A 37 4.56 12.11 -6.99
N PHE A 38 4.40 10.79 -6.86
CA PHE A 38 3.51 10.00 -7.70
C PHE A 38 2.07 9.99 -7.20
N ILE A 39 1.87 10.08 -5.89
CA ILE A 39 0.55 10.01 -5.25
C ILE A 39 0.38 11.24 -4.34
N PRO A 40 0.18 12.45 -4.90
CA PRO A 40 0.17 13.70 -4.13
C PRO A 40 -0.90 13.75 -3.03
N ASP A 41 -1.96 12.97 -3.17
CA ASP A 41 -3.07 12.88 -2.24
C ASP A 41 -2.92 11.75 -1.18
N ALA A 42 -1.81 11.00 -1.21
CA ALA A 42 -1.57 9.95 -0.22
C ALA A 42 -1.26 10.53 1.17
N TYR A 43 -1.98 10.05 2.18
CA TYR A 43 -1.54 10.14 3.57
C TYR A 43 -0.52 9.02 3.86
N ILE A 44 0.74 9.38 4.05
CA ILE A 44 1.82 8.43 4.33
C ILE A 44 2.09 8.41 5.84
N ASP A 45 1.71 7.33 6.49
CA ASP A 45 2.12 6.99 7.84
C ASP A 45 3.24 5.95 7.75
N ALA A 46 4.50 6.38 7.81
CA ALA A 46 5.65 5.49 7.74
C ALA A 46 6.62 5.76 8.89
N LYS A 47 7.22 4.70 9.44
CA LYS A 47 8.14 4.80 10.59
C LYS A 47 9.25 3.74 10.50
N VAL A 48 10.49 4.17 10.73
CA VAL A 48 11.65 3.28 10.82
C VAL A 48 11.45 2.27 11.95
N GLY A 49 11.73 0.98 11.68
CA GLY A 49 11.60 -0.08 12.68
C GLY A 49 10.16 -0.51 12.97
N ARG A 50 9.16 0.01 12.23
CA ARG A 50 7.76 -0.35 12.44
C ARG A 50 7.53 -1.83 12.19
N LYS A 51 6.72 -2.45 13.05
CA LYS A 51 6.29 -3.85 12.94
C LYS A 51 4.81 -3.99 12.61
N PHE A 52 4.44 -5.15 12.09
CA PHE A 52 3.06 -5.46 11.68
C PHE A 52 2.05 -5.32 12.83
N GLN A 53 2.43 -5.75 14.03
CA GLN A 53 1.60 -5.72 15.24
C GLN A 53 1.19 -4.29 15.65
N GLU A 54 1.93 -3.26 15.23
CA GLU A 54 1.56 -1.86 15.51
C GLU A 54 0.26 -1.44 14.80
N LEU A 55 -0.20 -2.19 13.79
CA LEU A 55 -1.45 -1.92 13.07
C LEU A 55 -2.68 -1.86 14.00
N GLY A 56 -2.69 -2.62 15.10
CA GLY A 56 -3.79 -2.60 16.06
C GLY A 56 -4.03 -1.24 16.71
N ASN A 57 -2.99 -0.41 16.83
CA ASN A 57 -3.10 0.96 17.32
C ASN A 57 -3.22 1.97 16.17
N ILE A 58 -2.54 1.73 15.06
CA ILE A 58 -2.48 2.67 13.93
C ILE A 58 -3.83 2.74 13.21
N ILE A 59 -4.46 1.62 12.88
CA ILE A 59 -5.70 1.60 12.10
C ILE A 59 -6.82 2.39 12.82
N PRO A 60 -7.13 2.16 14.10
CA PRO A 60 -8.15 2.93 14.82
C PRO A 60 -7.80 4.43 14.93
N GLN A 61 -6.52 4.75 15.12
CA GLN A 61 -6.08 6.15 15.23
C GLN A 61 -6.26 6.89 13.89
N LEU A 62 -5.86 6.28 12.78
CA LEU A 62 -6.04 6.84 11.45
C LEU A 62 -7.53 6.98 11.08
N GLU A 63 -8.36 6.03 11.50
CA GLU A 63 -9.82 6.13 11.34
C GLU A 63 -10.37 7.33 12.10
N LYS A 64 -10.05 7.44 13.39
CA LYS A 64 -10.48 8.55 14.25
C LYS A 64 -10.06 9.92 13.69
N ASP A 65 -8.89 10.00 13.10
CA ASP A 65 -8.35 11.24 12.53
C ASP A 65 -8.83 11.53 11.10
N GLY A 66 -9.70 10.70 10.51
CA GLY A 66 -10.17 10.86 9.12
C GLY A 66 -9.08 10.63 8.07
N LYS A 67 -8.00 9.93 8.45
CA LYS A 67 -6.81 9.66 7.64
C LYS A 67 -6.76 8.23 7.09
N LEU A 68 -7.67 7.35 7.51
CA LEU A 68 -7.86 6.03 6.92
C LEU A 68 -8.76 6.12 5.67
N LYS A 69 -8.11 6.25 4.51
CA LYS A 69 -8.72 6.54 3.21
C LYS A 69 -9.24 5.28 2.52
N ASP A 70 -9.69 5.38 1.28
CA ASP A 70 -10.39 4.31 0.56
C ASP A 70 -9.46 3.17 0.14
N ILE A 71 -8.23 3.52 -0.25
CA ILE A 71 -7.17 2.56 -0.58
C ILE A 71 -6.15 2.56 0.56
N VAL A 72 -5.87 1.39 1.11
CA VAL A 72 -4.90 1.20 2.19
C VAL A 72 -3.77 0.30 1.70
N VAL A 73 -2.57 0.84 1.62
CA VAL A 73 -1.34 0.09 1.33
C VAL A 73 -0.67 -0.29 2.63
N LEU A 74 -0.44 -1.59 2.83
CA LEU A 74 0.29 -2.16 3.96
C LEU A 74 1.65 -2.63 3.46
N GLU A 75 2.70 -1.89 3.82
CA GLU A 75 4.09 -2.27 3.58
C GLU A 75 4.79 -2.51 4.92
N LEU A 76 4.65 -3.72 5.45
CA LEU A 76 5.17 -4.11 6.75
C LEU A 76 5.70 -5.55 6.70
N GLY A 77 6.80 -5.79 7.41
CA GLY A 77 7.43 -7.12 7.53
C GLY A 77 8.95 -7.08 7.41
N THR A 78 9.54 -5.95 7.01
CA THR A 78 11.00 -5.80 6.98
C THR A 78 11.61 -5.97 8.37
N ASN A 79 10.91 -5.51 9.41
CA ASN A 79 11.38 -5.47 10.79
C ASN A 79 10.99 -6.67 11.67
N GLY A 80 10.52 -7.76 11.06
CA GLY A 80 10.27 -9.02 11.76
C GLY A 80 9.04 -9.77 11.26
N ASP A 81 8.98 -11.03 11.64
CA ASP A 81 7.80 -11.87 11.44
C ASP A 81 6.60 -11.40 12.27
N PHE A 82 5.40 -11.85 11.89
CA PHE A 82 4.13 -11.51 12.53
C PHE A 82 3.18 -12.70 12.60
N GLU A 83 2.20 -12.64 13.51
CA GLU A 83 1.18 -13.68 13.62
C GLU A 83 0.13 -13.54 12.51
N ILE A 84 -0.10 -14.61 11.76
CA ILE A 84 -0.97 -14.57 10.57
C ILE A 84 -2.44 -14.31 10.93
N GLU A 85 -2.90 -14.82 12.08
CA GLU A 85 -4.27 -14.60 12.55
C GLU A 85 -4.53 -13.14 12.89
N GLU A 86 -3.57 -12.50 13.56
CA GLU A 86 -3.63 -11.06 13.86
C GLU A 86 -3.64 -10.23 12.56
N ALA A 87 -2.78 -10.58 11.61
CA ALA A 87 -2.74 -9.91 10.32
C ALA A 87 -4.04 -10.07 9.51
N LEU A 88 -4.64 -11.25 9.52
CA LEU A 88 -5.95 -11.50 8.93
C LEU A 88 -7.03 -10.63 9.57
N ASN A 89 -7.04 -10.49 10.90
CA ASN A 89 -8.01 -9.65 11.59
C ASN A 89 -7.93 -8.18 11.15
N TYR A 90 -6.72 -7.64 10.97
CA TYR A 90 -6.55 -6.26 10.45
C TYR A 90 -7.03 -6.12 9.01
N VAL A 91 -6.70 -7.08 8.15
CA VAL A 91 -7.16 -7.08 6.74
C VAL A 91 -8.67 -7.20 6.66
N ASP A 92 -9.29 -8.09 7.43
CA ASP A 92 -10.73 -8.29 7.49
C ASP A 92 -11.45 -7.04 7.98
N TYR A 93 -10.90 -6.40 9.00
CA TYR A 93 -11.43 -5.14 9.50
C TYR A 93 -11.46 -4.06 8.39
N LEU A 94 -10.37 -3.90 7.65
CA LEU A 94 -10.29 -2.95 6.53
C LEU A 94 -11.27 -3.30 5.40
N LEU A 95 -11.34 -4.58 5.01
CA LEU A 95 -12.25 -5.04 3.95
C LEU A 95 -13.72 -4.86 4.34
N ASN A 96 -14.09 -5.16 5.58
CA ASN A 96 -15.46 -4.98 6.10
C ASN A 96 -15.88 -3.50 6.15
N LYS A 97 -14.91 -2.58 6.22
CA LYS A 97 -15.12 -1.12 6.09
C LYS A 97 -15.17 -0.65 4.64
N GLY A 98 -15.16 -1.56 3.66
CA GLY A 98 -15.19 -1.25 2.23
C GLY A 98 -13.86 -0.74 1.67
N LYS A 99 -12.75 -0.86 2.43
CA LYS A 99 -11.44 -0.41 1.97
C LYS A 99 -10.87 -1.36 0.91
N LYS A 100 -10.14 -0.82 -0.06
CA LYS A 100 -9.29 -1.61 -0.96
C LYS A 100 -7.93 -1.79 -0.30
N VAL A 101 -7.52 -3.04 -0.07
CA VAL A 101 -6.28 -3.33 0.65
C VAL A 101 -5.21 -3.81 -0.33
N ILE A 102 -4.06 -3.15 -0.32
CA ILE A 102 -2.86 -3.55 -1.05
C ILE A 102 -1.83 -4.03 -0.02
N LEU A 103 -1.35 -5.25 -0.18
CA LEU A 103 -0.26 -5.85 0.59
C LEU A 103 1.02 -5.76 -0.23
N VAL A 104 2.14 -5.39 0.39
CA VAL A 104 3.46 -5.36 -0.27
C VAL A 104 4.36 -6.37 0.42
N ASN A 105 4.87 -7.36 -0.34
CA ASN A 105 5.80 -8.35 0.20
C ASN A 105 7.23 -7.75 0.34
N VAL A 106 8.11 -8.44 1.04
CA VAL A 106 9.38 -7.86 1.51
C VAL A 106 10.59 -8.49 0.83
N LYS A 107 11.65 -7.69 0.67
CA LYS A 107 13.01 -8.14 0.35
C LYS A 107 13.93 -7.68 1.47
N VAL A 108 14.42 -8.62 2.27
CA VAL A 108 15.29 -8.33 3.41
C VAL A 108 16.22 -9.54 3.65
N PRO A 109 17.54 -9.37 3.81
CA PRO A 109 18.47 -10.48 4.03
C PRO A 109 18.38 -10.97 5.49
N ARG A 110 17.22 -11.52 5.85
CA ARG A 110 16.89 -12.03 7.19
C ARG A 110 16.11 -13.34 7.06
N TRP A 111 16.28 -14.21 8.04
CA TRP A 111 15.69 -15.56 8.02
C TRP A 111 14.16 -15.57 7.95
N TRP A 112 13.49 -14.49 8.37
CA TRP A 112 12.04 -14.38 8.33
C TRP A 112 11.45 -13.93 6.99
N GLN A 113 12.27 -13.49 6.03
CA GLN A 113 11.78 -12.94 4.75
C GLN A 113 10.77 -13.87 4.07
N ASP A 114 11.14 -15.14 3.90
CA ASP A 114 10.31 -16.10 3.17
C ASP A 114 9.06 -16.49 3.98
N ILE A 115 9.15 -16.46 5.31
CA ILE A 115 8.02 -16.69 6.22
C ILE A 115 7.01 -15.55 6.06
N VAL A 116 7.46 -14.30 6.11
CA VAL A 116 6.64 -13.10 5.91
C VAL A 116 5.99 -13.12 4.51
N ASN A 117 6.77 -13.35 3.46
CA ASN A 117 6.26 -13.38 2.09
C ASN A 117 5.21 -14.49 1.90
N ARG A 118 5.42 -15.67 2.51
CA ARG A 118 4.44 -16.76 2.51
C ARG A 118 3.17 -16.38 3.27
N LYS A 119 3.27 -15.72 4.43
CA LYS A 119 2.09 -15.27 5.20
C LYS A 119 1.27 -14.25 4.41
N LEU A 120 1.92 -13.25 3.80
CA LEU A 120 1.24 -12.27 2.93
C LEU A 120 0.56 -12.93 1.73
N TYR A 121 1.21 -13.92 1.10
CA TYR A 121 0.61 -14.72 0.04
C TYR A 121 -0.62 -15.49 0.51
N ILE A 122 -0.55 -16.14 1.69
CA ILE A 122 -1.69 -16.87 2.27
C ILE A 122 -2.85 -15.91 2.58
N ILE A 123 -2.57 -14.75 3.16
CA ILE A 123 -3.59 -13.71 3.43
C ILE A 123 -4.30 -13.33 2.13
N ASN A 124 -3.54 -13.03 1.08
CA ASN A 124 -4.11 -12.69 -0.23
C ASN A 124 -4.92 -13.85 -0.85
N LYS A 125 -4.53 -15.11 -0.62
CA LYS A 125 -5.31 -16.27 -1.06
C LYS A 125 -6.61 -16.43 -0.28
N LEU A 126 -6.60 -16.17 1.03
CA LEU A 126 -7.79 -16.24 1.87
C LEU A 126 -8.71 -15.05 1.67
N ARG A 127 -8.19 -13.91 1.21
CA ARG A 127 -8.92 -12.66 0.92
C ARG A 127 -8.59 -12.18 -0.48
N PRO A 128 -9.12 -12.82 -1.54
CA PRO A 128 -8.83 -12.45 -2.93
C PRO A 128 -9.28 -11.03 -3.32
N GLN A 129 -10.00 -10.32 -2.45
CA GLN A 129 -10.30 -8.90 -2.59
C GLN A 129 -9.08 -7.99 -2.33
N THR A 130 -8.01 -8.51 -1.69
CA THR A 130 -6.75 -7.80 -1.55
C THR A 130 -5.92 -7.88 -2.84
N LEU A 131 -5.02 -6.94 -3.02
CA LEU A 131 -3.97 -7.01 -4.04
C LEU A 131 -2.62 -7.27 -3.37
N LEU A 132 -1.88 -8.28 -3.80
CA LEU A 132 -0.50 -8.51 -3.38
C LEU A 132 0.49 -7.98 -4.42
N LEU A 133 1.29 -6.99 -4.03
CA LEU A 133 2.42 -6.49 -4.81
C LEU A 133 3.68 -7.29 -4.48
N ASP A 134 4.31 -7.83 -5.52
CA ASP A 134 5.49 -8.68 -5.42
C ASP A 134 6.77 -7.84 -5.53
N TRP A 135 6.99 -6.96 -4.55
CA TRP A 135 8.21 -6.17 -4.44
C TRP A 135 9.46 -7.06 -4.35
N TYR A 136 9.37 -8.25 -3.73
CA TYR A 136 10.44 -9.23 -3.71
C TYR A 136 10.92 -9.58 -5.13
N TYR A 137 10.00 -9.94 -6.03
CA TYR A 137 10.33 -10.22 -7.43
C TYR A 137 10.86 -8.98 -8.16
N ILE A 138 10.19 -7.83 -8.02
CA ILE A 138 10.62 -6.59 -8.70
C ILE A 138 12.06 -6.23 -8.29
N SER A 139 12.32 -6.23 -7.00
CA SER A 139 13.58 -5.76 -6.46
C SER A 139 14.74 -6.75 -6.63
N ASN A 140 14.46 -8.05 -6.59
CA ASN A 140 15.47 -9.09 -6.72
C ASN A 140 15.73 -9.52 -8.17
N THR A 141 14.71 -9.49 -9.03
CA THR A 141 14.82 -10.00 -10.41
C THR A 141 14.82 -8.86 -11.41
N VAL A 142 13.78 -8.01 -11.41
CA VAL A 142 13.63 -6.97 -12.44
C VAL A 142 14.72 -5.91 -12.33
N CYS A 143 15.01 -5.42 -11.12
CA CYS A 143 16.09 -4.45 -10.94
C CYS A 143 17.44 -4.99 -11.43
N GLN A 144 17.78 -6.24 -11.10
CA GLN A 144 19.03 -6.86 -11.54
C GLN A 144 19.08 -7.02 -13.07
N MET A 145 18.00 -7.50 -13.69
CA MET A 145 17.91 -7.65 -15.15
C MET A 145 18.07 -6.33 -15.90
N GLN A 146 17.69 -5.21 -15.28
CA GLN A 146 17.79 -3.87 -15.84
C GLN A 146 19.07 -3.13 -15.42
N ASN A 147 19.98 -3.80 -14.69
CA ASN A 147 21.19 -3.20 -14.12
C ASN A 147 20.90 -1.98 -13.23
N ILE A 148 19.81 -2.05 -12.45
CA ILE A 148 19.37 -1.01 -11.51
C ILE A 148 19.70 -1.45 -10.09
N ASN A 149 20.34 -0.55 -9.34
CA ASN A 149 20.69 -0.80 -7.95
C ASN A 149 19.52 -0.42 -7.05
N CYS A 150 18.56 -1.33 -6.82
CA CYS A 150 17.39 -1.05 -5.99
C CYS A 150 17.71 -0.97 -4.48
N PHE A 151 18.81 -1.56 -4.03
CA PHE A 151 19.23 -1.55 -2.62
C PHE A 151 20.63 -0.99 -2.45
N ARG A 152 20.87 -0.40 -1.27
CA ARG A 152 22.21 -0.12 -0.75
C ARG A 152 22.94 -1.44 -0.47
N GLU A 153 24.21 -1.34 -0.09
CA GLU A 153 25.07 -2.49 0.21
C GLU A 153 24.49 -3.42 1.29
N ASP A 154 23.65 -2.90 2.20
CA ASP A 154 22.98 -3.71 3.22
C ASP A 154 21.88 -4.65 2.69
N GLY A 155 21.48 -4.50 1.43
CA GLY A 155 20.55 -5.38 0.74
C GLY A 155 19.07 -5.22 1.10
N TYR A 156 18.67 -4.13 1.80
CA TYR A 156 17.25 -3.84 2.05
C TYR A 156 16.90 -2.35 2.14
N HIS A 157 17.81 -1.45 2.49
CA HIS A 157 17.54 -0.02 2.36
C HIS A 157 17.60 0.40 0.90
N LEU A 158 16.62 1.19 0.46
CA LEU A 158 16.53 1.63 -0.93
C LEU A 158 17.63 2.65 -1.26
N THR A 159 18.12 2.59 -2.49
CA THR A 159 18.81 3.72 -3.14
C THR A 159 17.78 4.76 -3.60
N ASP A 160 18.22 5.87 -4.20
CA ASP A 160 17.30 6.82 -4.82
C ASP A 160 16.54 6.18 -6.00
N GLU A 161 17.22 5.41 -6.86
CA GLU A 161 16.61 4.65 -7.96
C GLU A 161 15.63 3.58 -7.45
N GLY A 162 16.02 2.83 -6.43
CA GLY A 162 15.15 1.85 -5.79
C GLY A 162 13.90 2.47 -5.18
N SER A 163 14.05 3.64 -4.57
CA SER A 163 12.93 4.42 -4.01
C SER A 163 11.97 4.90 -5.10
N TYR A 164 12.49 5.30 -6.26
CA TYR A 164 11.69 5.66 -7.43
C TYR A 164 10.88 4.46 -7.93
N ILE A 165 11.54 3.31 -8.16
CA ILE A 165 10.88 2.10 -8.69
C ILE A 165 9.83 1.56 -7.73
N PHE A 166 10.18 1.46 -6.45
CA PHE A 166 9.26 1.02 -5.40
C PHE A 166 7.99 1.89 -5.37
N SER A 167 8.17 3.21 -5.40
CA SER A 167 7.05 4.17 -5.39
C SER A 167 6.21 4.09 -6.66
N TYR A 168 6.86 3.97 -7.81
CA TYR A 168 6.19 3.85 -9.11
C TYR A 168 5.38 2.55 -9.21
N TYR A 169 5.86 1.45 -8.63
CA TYR A 169 5.16 0.18 -8.60
C TYR A 169 3.88 0.26 -7.75
N ILE A 170 3.97 0.86 -6.56
CA ILE A 170 2.79 1.13 -5.71
C ILE A 170 1.81 2.07 -6.41
N TYR A 171 2.30 3.15 -7.01
CA TYR A 171 1.48 4.09 -7.79
C TYR A 171 0.72 3.38 -8.91
N SER A 172 1.41 2.55 -9.70
CA SER A 172 0.81 1.83 -10.82
C SER A 172 -0.35 0.94 -10.37
N ALA A 173 -0.19 0.25 -9.24
CA ALA A 173 -1.26 -0.56 -8.64
C ALA A 173 -2.47 0.29 -8.19
N ILE A 174 -2.22 1.42 -7.54
CA ILE A 174 -3.26 2.38 -7.14
C ILE A 174 -3.99 2.93 -8.36
N SER A 175 -3.28 3.28 -9.43
CA SER A 175 -3.88 3.81 -10.67
C SER A 175 -4.83 2.79 -11.31
N VAL A 176 -4.49 1.50 -11.31
CA VAL A 176 -5.40 0.45 -11.79
C VAL A 176 -6.67 0.40 -10.94
N ILE A 177 -6.57 0.46 -9.61
CA ILE A 177 -7.73 0.45 -8.70
C ILE A 177 -8.61 1.71 -8.88
N ARG A 178 -8.00 2.86 -9.14
CA ARG A 178 -8.72 4.12 -9.41
C ARG A 178 -9.46 4.09 -10.75
N ASN A 179 -8.88 3.46 -11.77
CA ASN A 179 -9.41 3.47 -13.13
C ASN A 179 -10.35 2.28 -13.44
N GLY A 180 -10.27 1.19 -12.67
CA GLY A 180 -10.96 -0.08 -12.93
C GLY A 180 -12.40 -0.18 -12.38
N GLU A 181 -13.04 0.91 -11.98
CA GLU A 181 -14.43 0.93 -11.47
C GLU A 181 -15.38 1.82 -12.31
N ASN A 182 -15.09 2.00 -13.60
CA ASN A 182 -16.05 2.55 -14.57
C ASN A 182 -16.95 1.46 -15.17
#